data_AF-A0A5J4SNK3-F1
#
_entry.id   AF-A0A5J4SNK3-F1
#
_cell.length_a   1.000
_cell.length_b   1.000
_cell.length_c   1.000
_cell.angle_alpha   90.00
_cell.angle_beta   90.00
_cell.angle_gamma   90.00
#
_symmetry.space_group_name_H-M   'P 1'
#
loop_
_entity.id
_entity.type
_entity.pdbx_description
1 polymer ?
#
loop_
_entity_poly.entity_id
_entity_poly.type
_entity_poly.pdbx_seq_one_letter_code
_entity_poly.pdbx_strand_id
1 'polypeptide(L)'
;MIGLEHLTNLKDLSLAGNMIEIVNDTAIDNFIHLETLNLSGNQIGSFIEITKLGRLPKLRTISLSDPHFGSCPVCYLSNYTTFIWSQIRNANEIDGSILNNELKIQAEATFIKKRMYYSMRIHTLKRNTTNLIRSAEQLTRKRCQCIRNAMKVLSVIKREVESNGIEWEIVNNMNSNVLMNQQQQSVQQQSISNSNSGINSINDKKNDEVIWTQKEIVERIRYLILNEKQ
;
A
#
# COMPACT_ATOMS: atom_id res chain seq x y z
N MET A 1 -22.96 -26.16 -26.23
CA MET A 1 -24.11 -25.27 -26.55
C MET A 1 -23.82 -24.30 -27.71
N ILE A 2 -22.56 -24.10 -28.12
CA ILE A 2 -22.22 -23.24 -29.26
C ILE A 2 -22.84 -23.79 -30.55
N GLY A 3 -23.36 -22.89 -31.39
CA GLY A 3 -23.95 -23.21 -32.68
C GLY A 3 -25.43 -23.58 -32.62
N LEU A 4 -26.04 -23.63 -31.43
CA LEU A 4 -27.47 -23.89 -31.24
C LEU A 4 -28.27 -22.60 -31.05
N GLU A 5 -27.64 -21.43 -31.07
CA GLU A 5 -28.26 -20.16 -30.64
C GLU A 5 -29.45 -19.76 -31.52
N HIS A 6 -29.51 -20.23 -32.76
CA HIS A 6 -30.56 -19.93 -33.72
C HIS A 6 -31.86 -20.75 -33.50
N LEU A 7 -31.83 -21.75 -32.62
CA LEU A 7 -32.96 -22.64 -32.36
C LEU A 7 -33.92 -22.06 -31.30
N THR A 8 -34.55 -20.94 -31.63
CA THR A 8 -35.37 -20.13 -30.69
C THR A 8 -36.67 -20.81 -30.22
N ASN A 9 -37.16 -21.80 -30.95
CA ASN A 9 -38.39 -22.53 -30.65
C ASN A 9 -38.19 -23.82 -29.84
N LEU A 10 -36.96 -24.10 -29.39
CA LEU A 10 -36.69 -25.29 -28.58
C LEU A 10 -37.49 -25.28 -27.28
N LYS A 11 -38.13 -26.41 -26.99
CA LYS A 11 -38.80 -26.69 -25.72
C LYS A 11 -38.04 -27.73 -24.89
N ASP A 12 -37.46 -28.72 -25.56
CA ASP A 12 -36.73 -29.81 -24.93
C ASP A 12 -35.34 -29.91 -25.57
N LEU A 13 -34.30 -29.91 -24.73
CA LEU A 13 -32.92 -30.02 -25.16
C LEU A 13 -32.17 -30.99 -24.26
N SER A 14 -31.67 -32.09 -24.83
CA SER A 14 -30.76 -32.99 -24.14
C SER A 14 -29.35 -32.85 -24.71
N LEU A 15 -28.41 -32.54 -23.83
CA LEU A 15 -26.98 -32.44 -24.09
C LEU A 15 -26.19 -33.31 -23.10
N ALA A 16 -26.83 -34.36 -22.58
CA ALA A 16 -26.22 -35.24 -21.60
C ALA A 16 -24.98 -35.97 -22.15
N GLY A 17 -24.01 -36.25 -21.27
CA GLY A 17 -22.80 -37.02 -21.61
C GLY A 17 -21.83 -36.31 -22.57
N ASN A 18 -21.85 -34.98 -22.61
CA ASN A 18 -20.91 -34.18 -23.40
C ASN A 18 -19.81 -33.57 -22.51
N MET A 19 -18.92 -32.76 -23.09
CA MET A 19 -17.85 -32.06 -22.37
C MET A 19 -18.15 -30.58 -22.15
N ILE A 20 -19.41 -30.23 -21.86
CA ILE A 20 -19.81 -28.83 -21.67
C ILE A 20 -19.32 -28.36 -20.30
N GLU A 21 -18.38 -27.42 -20.30
CA GLU A 21 -17.92 -26.74 -19.08
C GLU A 21 -18.63 -25.40 -18.87
N ILE A 22 -18.92 -24.70 -19.97
CA ILE A 22 -19.45 -23.34 -19.97
C ILE A 22 -20.80 -23.30 -20.71
N VAL A 23 -21.78 -22.68 -20.06
CA VAL A 23 -23.07 -22.33 -20.62
C VAL A 23 -22.92 -21.04 -21.43
N ASN A 24 -23.28 -21.11 -22.71
CA ASN A 24 -23.15 -20.01 -23.66
C ASN A 24 -24.26 -18.96 -23.43
N ASP A 25 -23.88 -17.70 -23.21
CA ASP A 25 -24.82 -16.61 -22.92
C ASP A 25 -25.81 -16.36 -24.07
N THR A 26 -25.33 -16.33 -25.32
CA THR A 26 -26.18 -16.09 -26.49
C THR A 26 -27.22 -17.18 -26.70
N ALA A 27 -26.86 -18.45 -26.47
CA ALA A 27 -27.81 -19.56 -26.53
C ALA A 27 -28.90 -19.41 -25.45
N ILE A 28 -28.52 -19.09 -24.22
CA ILE A 28 -29.45 -18.91 -23.11
C ILE A 28 -30.43 -17.76 -23.36
N ASP A 29 -29.94 -16.64 -23.90
CA ASP A 29 -30.79 -15.48 -24.18
C ASP A 29 -31.80 -15.77 -25.32
N ASN A 30 -31.49 -16.72 -26.22
CA ASN A 30 -32.36 -17.11 -27.33
C ASN A 30 -33.33 -18.26 -27.00
N PHE A 31 -33.04 -19.09 -25.99
CA PHE A 31 -33.85 -20.24 -25.58
C PHE A 31 -35.06 -19.84 -24.70
N ILE A 32 -35.82 -18.84 -25.16
CA ILE A 32 -36.97 -18.25 -24.45
C ILE A 32 -38.16 -19.21 -24.30
N HIS A 33 -38.16 -20.32 -25.03
CA HIS A 33 -39.21 -21.34 -25.02
C HIS A 33 -38.80 -22.65 -24.37
N LEU A 34 -37.56 -22.74 -23.88
CA LEU A 34 -37.02 -23.97 -23.33
C LEU A 34 -37.66 -24.28 -21.97
N GLU A 35 -38.23 -25.48 -21.87
CA GLU A 35 -38.94 -26.00 -20.71
C GLU A 35 -38.15 -27.13 -20.03
N THR A 36 -37.47 -27.96 -20.80
CA THR A 36 -36.67 -29.10 -20.32
C THR A 36 -35.23 -29.02 -20.82
N LEU A 37 -34.26 -29.11 -19.90
CA LEU A 37 -32.84 -29.11 -20.22
C LEU A 37 -32.10 -30.23 -19.48
N ASN A 38 -31.49 -31.16 -20.22
CA ASN A 38 -30.62 -32.18 -19.64
C ASN A 38 -29.15 -31.86 -19.97
N LEU A 39 -28.36 -31.59 -18.94
CA LEU A 39 -26.92 -31.34 -18.94
C LEU A 39 -26.16 -32.35 -18.08
N SER A 40 -26.78 -33.47 -17.67
CA SER A 40 -26.12 -34.52 -16.89
C SER A 40 -24.85 -35.05 -17.58
N GLY A 41 -23.88 -35.53 -16.79
CA GLY A 41 -22.62 -36.06 -17.33
C GLY A 41 -21.75 -35.04 -18.08
N ASN A 42 -21.90 -33.74 -17.82
CA ASN A 42 -21.05 -32.68 -18.36
C ASN A 42 -20.02 -32.18 -17.33
N GLN A 43 -19.21 -31.19 -17.70
CA GLN A 43 -18.11 -30.67 -16.87
C GLN A 43 -18.42 -29.30 -16.23
N ILE A 44 -19.70 -29.01 -16.00
CA ILE A 44 -20.12 -27.77 -15.34
C ILE A 44 -19.68 -27.81 -13.88
N GLY A 45 -18.67 -27.02 -13.53
CA GLY A 45 -18.07 -27.00 -12.19
C GLY A 45 -18.34 -25.76 -11.34
N SER A 46 -19.05 -24.76 -11.86
CA SER A 46 -19.21 -23.46 -11.20
C SER A 46 -20.66 -23.01 -11.07
N PHE A 47 -20.99 -22.40 -9.93
CA PHE A 47 -22.28 -21.74 -9.71
C PHE A 47 -22.56 -20.56 -10.64
N ILE A 48 -21.51 -19.98 -11.26
CA ILE A 48 -21.66 -18.92 -12.27
C ILE A 48 -22.47 -19.44 -13.45
N GLU A 49 -22.19 -20.65 -13.92
CA GLU A 49 -22.88 -21.26 -15.05
C GLU A 49 -24.34 -21.58 -14.71
N ILE A 50 -24.61 -22.00 -13.48
CA ILE A 50 -25.98 -22.22 -12.98
C ILE A 50 -26.77 -20.91 -12.91
N THR A 51 -26.12 -19.80 -12.54
CA THR A 51 -26.76 -18.48 -12.51
C THR A 51 -27.25 -18.07 -13.90
N LYS A 52 -26.49 -18.41 -14.96
CA LYS A 52 -26.90 -18.15 -16.34
C LYS A 52 -28.18 -18.88 -16.69
N LEU A 53 -28.32 -20.15 -16.29
CA LEU A 53 -29.52 -20.98 -16.54
C LEU A 53 -30.78 -20.40 -15.88
N GLY A 54 -30.63 -19.67 -14.77
CA GLY A 54 -31.73 -18.95 -14.12
C GLY A 54 -32.37 -17.84 -14.97
N ARG A 55 -31.75 -17.44 -16.10
CA ARG A 55 -32.35 -16.49 -17.06
C ARG A 55 -33.40 -17.12 -17.98
N LEU A 56 -33.45 -18.45 -18.08
CA LEU A 56 -34.39 -19.14 -18.95
C LEU A 56 -35.82 -19.00 -18.39
N PRO A 57 -36.71 -18.23 -19.04
CA PRO A 57 -37.96 -17.79 -18.41
C PRO A 57 -38.97 -18.93 -18.26
N LYS A 58 -38.89 -19.96 -19.10
CA LYS A 58 -39.83 -21.09 -19.13
C LYS A 58 -39.24 -22.40 -18.61
N LEU A 59 -38.00 -22.41 -18.12
CA LEU A 59 -37.36 -23.66 -17.70
C LEU A 59 -38.07 -24.23 -16.47
N ARG A 60 -38.58 -25.46 -16.61
CA ARG A 60 -39.32 -26.21 -15.58
C ARG A 60 -38.56 -27.43 -15.10
N THR A 61 -37.84 -28.10 -15.99
CA THR A 61 -37.13 -29.32 -15.66
C THR A 61 -35.68 -29.19 -16.07
N ILE A 62 -34.78 -29.45 -15.12
CA ILE A 62 -33.35 -29.46 -15.37
C ILE A 62 -32.71 -30.69 -14.73
N SER A 63 -31.79 -31.33 -15.45
CA SER A 63 -30.90 -32.35 -14.91
C SER A 63 -29.45 -31.98 -15.15
N LEU A 64 -28.68 -31.92 -14.07
CA LEU A 64 -27.21 -31.84 -14.05
C LEU A 64 -26.61 -33.13 -13.47
N SER A 65 -27.44 -33.98 -12.86
CA SER A 65 -27.11 -35.31 -12.40
C SER A 65 -28.15 -36.32 -12.85
N ASP A 66 -27.67 -37.40 -13.49
CA ASP A 66 -28.50 -38.52 -13.93
C ASP A 66 -27.77 -39.85 -13.69
N PRO A 67 -28.47 -40.95 -13.32
CA PRO A 67 -27.84 -42.25 -13.11
C PRO A 67 -27.14 -42.85 -14.35
N HIS A 68 -27.61 -42.52 -15.57
CA HIS A 68 -27.08 -43.08 -16.82
C HIS A 68 -25.88 -42.29 -17.35
N PHE A 69 -25.91 -40.96 -17.23
CA PHE A 69 -24.86 -40.08 -17.76
C PHE A 69 -23.87 -39.59 -16.71
N GLY A 70 -24.21 -39.65 -15.43
CA GLY A 70 -23.42 -39.14 -14.32
C GLY A 70 -23.77 -37.71 -13.94
N SER A 71 -22.98 -37.14 -13.01
CA SER A 71 -23.21 -35.82 -12.43
C SER A 71 -22.19 -34.80 -12.91
N CYS A 72 -22.64 -33.56 -13.11
CA CYS A 72 -21.74 -32.43 -13.27
C CYS A 72 -20.93 -32.18 -11.98
N PRO A 73 -19.67 -31.73 -12.05
CA PRO A 73 -18.88 -31.45 -10.86
C PRO A 73 -19.54 -30.47 -9.86
N VAL A 74 -20.36 -29.53 -10.36
CA VAL A 74 -21.12 -28.57 -9.53
C VAL A 74 -22.06 -29.25 -8.53
N CYS A 75 -22.56 -30.46 -8.83
CA CYS A 75 -23.47 -31.21 -7.98
C CYS A 75 -22.82 -31.62 -6.64
N TYR A 76 -21.48 -31.71 -6.60
CA TYR A 76 -20.73 -32.06 -5.39
C TYR A 76 -20.36 -30.83 -4.54
N LEU A 77 -20.66 -29.62 -4.99
CA LEU A 77 -20.38 -28.40 -4.23
C LEU A 77 -21.34 -28.25 -3.05
N SER A 78 -20.80 -27.71 -1.95
CA SER A 78 -21.62 -27.40 -0.78
C SER A 78 -22.75 -26.43 -1.14
N ASN A 79 -23.95 -26.70 -0.63
CA ASN A 79 -25.16 -25.91 -0.89
C ASN A 79 -25.66 -25.95 -2.34
N TYR A 80 -25.22 -26.90 -3.16
CA TYR A 80 -25.71 -27.07 -4.54
C TYR A 80 -27.24 -27.05 -4.61
N THR A 81 -27.91 -27.90 -3.83
CA THR A 81 -29.37 -27.99 -3.80
C THR A 81 -30.02 -26.64 -3.47
N THR A 82 -29.59 -25.99 -2.39
CA THR A 82 -30.11 -24.67 -2.01
C THR A 82 -29.89 -23.64 -3.12
N PHE A 83 -28.71 -23.66 -3.74
CA PHE A 83 -28.34 -22.70 -4.76
C PHE A 83 -29.18 -22.88 -6.02
N ILE A 84 -29.24 -24.09 -6.59
CA ILE A 84 -29.93 -24.33 -7.86
C ILE A 84 -31.43 -24.05 -7.75
N TRP A 85 -32.08 -24.46 -6.66
CA TRP A 85 -33.48 -24.12 -6.38
C TRP A 85 -33.70 -22.61 -6.23
N SER A 86 -32.73 -21.86 -5.69
CA SER A 86 -32.82 -20.40 -5.58
C SER A 86 -32.60 -19.67 -6.92
N GLN A 87 -31.84 -20.26 -7.85
CA GLN A 87 -31.53 -19.63 -9.14
C GLN A 87 -32.64 -19.87 -10.17
N ILE A 88 -33.14 -21.10 -10.27
CA ILE A 88 -34.13 -21.48 -11.29
C ILE A 88 -35.53 -21.42 -10.68
N ARG A 89 -36.06 -20.19 -10.58
CA ARG A 89 -37.31 -19.88 -9.86
C ARG A 89 -38.53 -20.65 -10.38
N ASN A 90 -38.56 -20.95 -11.68
CA ASN A 90 -39.68 -21.61 -12.35
C ASN A 90 -39.53 -23.14 -12.42
N ALA A 91 -38.46 -23.70 -11.83
CA ALA A 91 -38.24 -25.15 -11.82
C ALA A 91 -39.32 -25.87 -11.02
N ASN A 92 -39.84 -26.94 -11.59
CA ASN A 92 -40.69 -27.94 -10.94
C ASN A 92 -39.87 -29.17 -10.52
N GLU A 93 -38.86 -29.51 -11.32
CA GLU A 93 -38.05 -30.72 -11.14
C GLU A 93 -36.58 -30.40 -11.41
N ILE A 94 -35.72 -30.82 -10.48
CA ILE A 94 -34.26 -30.68 -10.58
C ILE A 94 -33.63 -32.03 -10.25
N ASP A 95 -32.84 -32.59 -11.15
CA ASP A 95 -32.16 -33.89 -11.00
C ASP A 95 -33.13 -35.03 -10.62
N GLY A 96 -34.34 -35.04 -11.20
CA GLY A 96 -35.38 -36.02 -10.87
C GLY A 96 -36.10 -35.77 -9.53
N SER A 97 -35.72 -34.71 -8.80
CA SER A 97 -36.31 -34.36 -7.51
C SER A 97 -37.32 -33.22 -7.67
N ILE A 98 -38.52 -33.42 -7.12
CA ILE A 98 -39.56 -32.39 -7.04
C ILE A 98 -39.56 -31.82 -5.64
N LEU A 99 -39.40 -30.50 -5.53
CA LEU A 99 -39.56 -29.79 -4.24
C LEU A 99 -40.95 -29.19 -4.12
N ASN A 100 -41.52 -29.28 -2.92
CA ASN A 100 -42.71 -28.50 -2.58
C ASN A 100 -42.38 -26.99 -2.52
N ASN A 101 -43.40 -26.15 -2.61
CA ASN A 101 -43.21 -24.69 -2.62
C ASN A 101 -42.60 -24.15 -1.32
N GLU A 102 -42.90 -24.78 -0.17
CA GLU A 102 -42.34 -24.38 1.12
C GLU A 102 -40.82 -24.53 1.16
N LEU A 103 -40.28 -25.67 0.74
CA LEU A 103 -38.85 -25.91 0.69
C LEU A 103 -38.15 -25.00 -0.32
N LYS A 104 -38.81 -24.61 -1.42
CA LYS A 104 -38.28 -23.60 -2.36
C LYS A 104 -38.15 -22.24 -1.69
N ILE A 105 -39.18 -21.80 -0.96
CA ILE A 105 -39.15 -20.54 -0.20
C ILE A 105 -38.03 -20.59 0.85
N GLN A 106 -37.85 -21.72 1.54
CA GLN A 106 -36.76 -21.89 2.50
C GLN A 106 -35.37 -21.88 1.85
N ALA A 107 -35.23 -22.47 0.65
CA ALA A 107 -33.99 -22.41 -0.12
C ALA A 107 -33.66 -20.97 -0.52
N GLU A 108 -34.65 -20.20 -0.99
CA GLU A 108 -34.48 -18.78 -1.33
C GLU A 108 -34.13 -17.94 -0.09
N ALA A 109 -34.82 -18.13 1.03
CA ALA A 109 -34.52 -17.44 2.29
C ALA A 109 -33.09 -17.74 2.78
N THR A 110 -32.69 -19.01 2.71
CA THR A 110 -31.33 -19.46 3.08
C THR A 110 -30.28 -18.81 2.17
N PHE A 111 -30.52 -18.81 0.87
CA PHE A 111 -29.64 -18.18 -0.11
C PHE A 111 -29.51 -16.67 0.15
N ILE A 112 -30.63 -15.95 0.33
CA ILE A 112 -30.64 -14.51 0.63
C ILE A 112 -29.85 -14.23 1.92
N LYS A 113 -30.10 -14.98 3.00
CA LYS A 113 -29.39 -14.81 4.27
C LYS A 113 -27.88 -15.01 4.11
N LYS A 114 -27.47 -16.07 3.42
CA LYS A 114 -26.04 -16.33 3.14
C LYS A 114 -25.44 -15.21 2.30
N ARG A 115 -26.13 -14.78 1.23
CA ARG A 115 -25.69 -13.68 0.36
C ARG A 115 -25.50 -12.38 1.15
N MET A 116 -26.44 -12.02 2.01
CA MET A 116 -26.36 -10.83 2.85
C MET A 116 -25.19 -10.92 3.84
N TYR A 117 -25.02 -12.08 4.48
CA TYR A 117 -23.89 -12.33 5.38
C TYR A 117 -22.55 -12.14 4.68
N TYR A 118 -22.35 -12.80 3.54
CA TYR A 118 -21.09 -12.71 2.81
C TYR A 118 -20.84 -11.31 2.24
N SER A 119 -21.88 -10.64 1.73
CA SER A 119 -21.80 -9.25 1.28
C SER A 119 -21.34 -8.34 2.44
N MET A 120 -21.97 -8.46 3.62
CA MET A 120 -21.56 -7.72 4.81
C MET A 120 -20.10 -8.01 5.18
N ARG A 121 -19.68 -9.29 5.16
CA ARG A 121 -18.30 -9.66 5.50
C ARG A 121 -17.29 -9.03 4.55
N ILE A 122 -17.56 -9.08 3.24
CA ILE A 122 -16.71 -8.48 2.21
C ILE A 122 -16.61 -6.97 2.42
N HIS A 123 -17.73 -6.28 2.67
CA HIS A 123 -17.73 -4.84 2.93
C HIS A 123 -16.96 -4.47 4.19
N THR A 124 -17.15 -5.21 5.28
CA THR A 124 -16.42 -5.00 6.54
C THR A 124 -14.92 -5.20 6.36
N LEU A 125 -14.52 -6.28 5.69
CA LEU A 125 -13.11 -6.53 5.38
C LEU A 125 -12.53 -5.41 4.53
N LYS A 126 -13.22 -4.99 3.46
CA LYS A 126 -12.79 -3.89 2.58
C LYS A 126 -12.60 -2.58 3.35
N ARG A 127 -13.55 -2.23 4.23
CA ARG A 127 -13.46 -1.04 5.09
C ARG A 127 -12.27 -1.13 6.04
N ASN A 128 -12.08 -2.27 6.69
CA ASN A 128 -10.96 -2.50 7.61
C ASN A 128 -9.62 -2.36 6.89
N THR A 129 -9.46 -2.99 5.72
CA THR A 129 -8.26 -2.86 4.89
C THR A 129 -7.99 -1.41 4.52
N THR A 130 -9.03 -0.66 4.12
CA THR A 130 -8.88 0.76 3.75
C THR A 130 -8.47 1.62 4.96
N ASN A 131 -9.02 1.34 6.14
CA ASN A 131 -8.65 2.05 7.37
C ASN A 131 -7.20 1.76 7.78
N LEU A 132 -6.74 0.51 7.65
CA LEU A 132 -5.35 0.13 7.91
C LEU A 132 -4.39 0.85 6.94
N ILE A 133 -4.71 0.87 5.65
CA ILE A 133 -3.92 1.60 4.64
C ILE A 133 -3.84 3.09 4.99
N ARG A 134 -4.97 3.74 5.28
CA ARG A 134 -4.98 5.17 5.68
C ARG A 134 -4.14 5.43 6.93
N SER A 135 -4.22 4.55 7.93
CA SER A 135 -3.43 4.69 9.16
C SER A 135 -1.93 4.57 8.87
N ALA A 136 -1.53 3.58 8.07
CA ALA A 136 -0.15 3.41 7.64
C ALA A 136 0.36 4.61 6.84
N GLU A 137 -0.43 5.13 5.90
CA GLU A 137 -0.10 6.34 5.15
C GLU A 137 0.08 7.55 6.08
N GLN A 138 -0.81 7.73 7.07
CA GLN A 138 -0.73 8.86 7.97
C GLN A 138 0.54 8.81 8.83
N LEU A 139 0.90 7.64 9.37
CA LEU A 139 2.15 7.44 10.10
C LEU A 139 3.35 7.73 9.21
N THR A 140 3.32 7.26 7.96
CA THR A 140 4.39 7.50 6.97
C THR A 140 4.52 8.99 6.67
N ARG A 141 3.42 9.70 6.43
CA ARG A 141 3.40 11.15 6.23
C ARG A 141 3.97 11.91 7.44
N LYS A 142 3.58 11.54 8.66
CA LYS A 142 4.11 12.14 9.89
C LYS A 142 5.63 11.96 9.99
N ARG A 143 6.13 10.74 9.78
CA ARG A 143 7.59 10.45 9.79
C ARG A 143 8.35 11.23 8.72
N CYS A 144 7.86 11.26 7.49
CA CYS A 144 8.45 12.04 6.41
C CYS A 144 8.47 13.54 6.73
N GLN A 145 7.43 14.05 7.38
CA GLN A 145 7.38 15.45 7.81
C GLN A 145 8.42 15.76 8.90
N CYS A 146 8.60 14.88 9.89
CA CYS A 146 9.66 15.02 10.90
C CYS A 146 11.05 15.03 10.25
N ILE A 147 11.33 14.08 9.33
CA ILE A 147 12.60 14.03 8.59
C ILE A 147 12.80 15.31 7.78
N ARG A 148 11.77 15.79 7.08
CA ARG A 148 11.82 17.04 6.32
C ARG A 148 12.13 18.24 7.20
N ASN A 149 11.50 18.34 8.37
CA ASN A 149 11.77 19.41 9.33
C ASN A 149 13.22 19.33 9.85
N ALA A 150 13.71 18.14 10.19
CA ALA A 150 15.09 17.94 10.60
C ALA A 150 16.09 18.34 9.50
N MET A 151 15.83 17.96 8.24
CA MET A 151 16.67 18.37 7.11
C MET A 151 16.70 19.89 6.91
N LYS A 152 15.56 20.58 7.11
CA LYS A 152 15.54 22.06 7.07
C LYS A 152 16.45 22.65 8.15
N VAL A 153 16.36 22.16 9.38
CA VAL A 153 17.23 22.64 10.48
C VAL A 153 18.71 22.37 10.15
N LEU A 154 19.04 21.15 9.74
CA LEU A 154 20.41 20.80 9.35
C LEU A 154 20.93 21.65 8.20
N SER A 155 20.09 22.00 7.23
CA SER A 155 20.49 22.89 6.12
C SER A 155 20.81 24.31 6.59
N VAL A 156 20.10 24.81 7.61
CA VAL A 156 20.39 26.12 8.22
C VAL A 156 21.71 26.07 8.98
N ILE A 157 21.90 25.06 9.84
CA ILE A 157 23.13 24.86 10.60
C ILE A 157 24.34 24.74 9.66
N LYS A 158 24.21 23.96 8.58
CA LYS A 158 25.27 23.83 7.57
C LYS A 158 25.70 25.19 7.04
N ARG A 159 24.75 26.04 6.63
CA ARG A 159 25.03 27.37 6.08
C ARG A 159 25.70 28.29 7.10
N GLU A 160 25.30 28.22 8.36
CA GLU A 160 25.89 29.02 9.44
C GLU A 160 27.35 28.60 9.72
N VAL A 161 27.63 27.29 9.77
CA VAL A 161 29.00 26.78 9.92
C VAL A 161 29.89 27.19 8.74
N GLU A 162 29.37 27.10 7.51
CA GLU A 162 30.09 27.55 6.31
C GLU A 162 30.40 29.06 6.36
N SER A 163 29.45 29.89 6.81
CA SER A 163 29.66 31.33 6.99
C SER A 163 30.71 31.65 8.06
N ASN A 164 30.63 31.00 9.23
CA ASN A 164 31.57 31.22 10.32
C ASN A 164 32.99 30.75 9.97
N GLY A 165 33.12 29.69 9.16
CA GLY A 165 34.41 29.23 8.64
C GLY A 165 35.08 30.28 7.75
N ILE A 166 34.31 30.90 6.85
CA ILE A 166 34.79 31.99 5.98
C ILE A 166 35.22 33.20 6.83
N GLU A 167 34.42 33.56 7.85
CA GLU A 167 34.74 34.66 8.76
C GLU A 167 36.05 34.41 9.53
N TRP A 168 36.26 33.18 10.02
CA TRP A 168 37.51 32.79 10.67
C TRP A 168 38.73 32.88 9.74
N GLU A 169 38.61 32.45 8.48
CA GLU A 169 39.69 32.57 7.48
C GLU A 169 40.04 34.03 7.19
N ILE A 170 39.04 34.91 7.09
CA ILE A 170 39.24 36.35 6.88
C ILE A 170 39.99 36.97 8.06
N VAL A 171 39.54 36.70 9.30
CA VAL A 171 40.18 37.21 10.52
C VAL A 171 41.62 36.73 10.63
N ASN A 172 41.88 35.46 10.32
CA ASN A 172 43.23 34.90 10.40
C ASN A 172 44.17 35.48 9.33
N ASN A 173 43.68 35.73 8.12
CA ASN A 173 44.43 36.41 7.06
C ASN A 173 44.71 37.88 7.41
N MET A 174 43.74 38.60 7.99
CA MET A 174 43.94 39.96 8.46
C MET A 174 45.01 40.03 9.55
N ASN A 175 44.93 39.15 10.56
CA ASN A 175 45.94 39.09 11.63
C ASN A 175 47.33 38.75 11.09
N SER A 176 47.43 37.84 10.12
CA SER A 176 48.69 37.49 9.46
C SER A 176 49.28 38.69 8.69
N ASN A 177 48.45 39.45 7.97
CA ASN A 177 48.88 40.65 7.26
C ASN A 177 49.30 41.78 8.20
N VAL A 178 48.61 41.96 9.33
CA VAL A 178 49.00 42.92 10.37
C VAL A 178 50.35 42.54 10.98
N LEU A 179 50.57 41.26 11.27
CA LEU A 179 51.84 40.76 11.79
C LEU A 179 53.00 40.96 10.79
N MET A 180 52.75 40.73 9.50
CA MET A 180 53.71 40.97 8.42
C MET A 180 54.08 42.45 8.30
N ASN A 181 53.09 43.36 8.39
CA ASN A 181 53.30 44.80 8.34
C ASN A 181 54.06 45.33 9.57
N GLN A 182 53.78 44.80 10.77
CA GLN A 182 54.52 45.15 11.98
C GLN A 182 55.98 44.69 11.91
N GLN A 183 56.26 43.51 11.33
CA GLN A 183 57.62 43.04 11.09
C GLN A 183 58.35 43.94 10.08
N GLN A 184 57.70 44.37 8.99
CA GLN A 184 58.31 45.31 8.04
C GLN A 184 58.59 46.70 8.65
N GLN A 185 57.71 47.21 9.50
CA GLN A 185 57.95 48.47 10.24
C GLN A 185 59.10 48.35 11.26
N SER A 186 59.24 47.20 11.92
CA SER A 186 60.37 46.96 12.84
C SER A 186 61.73 46.90 12.11
N VAL A 187 61.76 46.39 10.87
CA VAL A 187 62.96 46.39 10.02
C VAL A 187 63.31 47.81 9.53
N GLN A 188 62.31 48.67 9.30
CA GLN A 188 62.50 50.09 8.98
C GLN A 188 62.91 50.95 10.21
N GLN A 189 62.50 50.57 11.44
CA GLN A 189 62.92 51.28 12.65
C GLN A 189 64.32 50.89 13.15
N GLN A 190 64.79 49.66 12.87
CA GLN A 190 66.19 49.27 13.10
C GLN A 190 67.17 49.96 12.15
N SER A 191 66.69 50.61 11.08
CA SER A 191 67.52 51.44 10.19
C SER A 191 67.57 52.92 10.61
N ILE A 192 66.85 53.34 11.67
CA ILE A 192 66.81 54.76 12.11
C ILE A 192 67.29 54.96 13.56
N SER A 193 67.56 53.90 14.33
CA SER A 193 68.10 54.03 15.70
C SER A 193 69.62 53.89 15.75
N ASN A 194 70.32 54.87 15.18
CA ASN A 194 71.66 55.25 15.63
C ASN A 194 71.59 56.70 16.15
N SER A 195 71.97 56.90 17.41
CA SER A 195 72.04 58.18 18.16
C SER A 195 70.78 58.58 18.93
N ASN A 196 70.65 58.10 20.18
CA ASN A 196 70.86 58.93 21.37
C ASN A 196 70.39 58.23 22.65
N SER A 197 71.30 58.23 23.62
CA SER A 197 71.14 57.85 25.01
C SER A 197 70.22 58.80 25.79
N GLY A 198 69.44 58.28 26.73
CA GLY A 198 68.76 59.12 27.73
C GLY A 198 67.82 58.33 28.63
N ILE A 199 68.04 58.48 29.93
CA ILE A 199 67.49 57.72 31.06
C ILE A 199 66.12 58.30 31.54
N ASN A 200 65.38 57.48 32.29
CA ASN A 200 64.22 57.76 33.19
C ASN A 200 62.82 57.79 32.54
N SER A 201 61.72 57.39 33.19
CA SER A 201 61.40 56.66 34.43
C SER A 201 59.85 56.71 34.54
N ILE A 202 59.27 55.86 35.39
CA ILE A 202 57.91 55.92 35.97
C ILE A 202 56.77 55.27 35.16
N ASN A 203 56.47 54.05 35.61
CA ASN A 203 55.16 53.48 35.96
C ASN A 203 53.89 54.14 35.40
N ASP A 204 53.04 53.32 34.77
CA ASP A 204 51.78 52.97 35.42
C ASP A 204 51.19 51.64 34.94
N LYS A 205 50.72 50.87 35.93
CA LYS A 205 50.09 49.55 35.81
C LYS A 205 48.65 49.70 35.31
N LYS A 206 48.16 48.78 34.46
CA LYS A 206 46.98 47.95 34.78
C LYS A 206 46.61 46.90 33.72
N ASN A 207 46.24 45.75 34.28
CA ASN A 207 45.36 44.68 33.80
C ASN A 207 45.97 43.59 32.90
N ASP A 208 46.48 42.57 33.58
CA ASP A 208 46.71 41.22 33.05
C ASP A 208 45.36 40.55 32.68
N GLU A 209 44.98 40.62 31.41
CA GLU A 209 44.14 39.58 30.81
C GLU A 209 45.07 38.45 30.35
N VAL A 210 44.96 37.29 30.98
CA VAL A 210 45.70 36.09 30.56
C VAL A 210 45.13 35.64 29.22
N ILE A 211 45.79 36.06 28.13
CA ILE A 211 45.51 35.60 26.78
C ILE A 211 45.96 34.14 26.69
N TRP A 212 45.00 33.22 26.76
CA TRP A 212 45.26 31.80 26.51
C TRP A 212 45.63 31.62 25.03
N THR A 213 46.75 30.95 24.77
CA THR A 213 47.12 30.63 23.38
C THR A 213 46.16 29.59 22.81
N GLN A 214 45.90 29.63 21.49
CA GLN A 214 45.01 28.66 20.81
C GLN A 214 45.38 27.20 21.13
N LYS A 215 46.67 26.92 21.38
CA LYS A 215 47.17 25.59 21.74
C LYS A 215 46.69 25.13 23.12
N GLU A 216 46.57 26.03 24.09
CA GLU A 216 46.12 25.71 25.46
C GLU A 216 44.60 25.52 25.52
N ILE A 217 43.83 26.28 24.71
CA ILE A 217 42.38 26.12 24.60
C ILE A 217 42.03 24.76 23.97
N VAL A 218 42.74 24.35 22.92
CA VAL A 218 42.53 23.06 22.25
C VAL A 218 42.82 21.88 23.19
N GLU A 219 43.88 21.96 24.00
CA GLU A 219 44.18 20.89 24.96
C GLU A 219 43.21 20.86 26.13
N ARG A 220 42.68 22.01 26.56
CA ARG A 220 41.61 22.06 27.58
C ARG A 220 40.32 21.40 27.08
N ILE A 221 39.96 21.63 25.82
CA ILE A 221 38.76 21.05 25.19
C ILE A 221 38.94 19.53 24.99
N ARG A 222 40.14 19.08 24.57
CA ARG A 222 40.45 17.63 24.48
C ARG A 222 40.32 16.94 25.84
N TYR A 223 40.83 17.55 26.90
CA TYR A 223 40.76 16.98 28.25
C TYR A 223 39.32 16.83 28.75
N LEU A 224 38.45 17.81 28.45
CA LEU A 224 37.03 17.77 28.84
C LEU A 224 36.24 16.71 28.07
N ILE A 225 36.51 16.53 26.77
CA ILE A 225 35.82 15.53 25.92
C ILE A 225 36.20 14.09 26.31
N LEU A 226 37.43 13.85 26.76
CA LEU A 226 37.90 12.52 27.17
C LEU A 226 37.35 12.06 28.53
N ASN A 227 36.95 12.99 29.40
CA ASN A 227 36.47 12.68 30.75
C ASN A 227 34.93 12.61 30.88
N GLU A 228 34.15 12.90 29.83
CA GLU A 228 32.68 12.74 29.82
C GLU A 228 32.19 11.33 29.40
N LYS A 229 33.09 10.34 29.28
CA LYS A 229 32.76 8.95 28.91
C LYS A 229 33.02 7.90 30.00
N GLN A 230 33.11 8.28 31.27
CA GLN A 230 32.98 7.38 32.43
C GLN A 230 31.69 7.68 33.19
#